data_AF-A0A1I8PID7-F1
#
_entry.id   AF-A0A1I8PID7-F1
#
_cell.length_a   1.000
_cell.length_b   1.000
_cell.length_c   1.000
_cell.angle_alpha   90.00
_cell.angle_beta   90.00
_cell.angle_gamma   90.00
#
_symmetry.space_group_name_H-M   'P 1'
#
loop_
_entity.id
_entity.type
_entity.pdbx_description
1 polymer ?
#
loop_
_entity_poly.entity_id
_entity_poly.type
_entity_poly.pdbx_seq_one_letter_code
_entity_poly.pdbx_strand_id
1 'polypeptide(L)'
;MLNILLLATLLVLAADVAPSGAEDEPYPLNMISHFMNTITRQRNIMVCMVNSCDPFVLHKIFDIEDGIEQSVKTKPNFPESNEFMTTKVFAALDKAVERLMILEPNCVDHTYICPHPVSAELPEEIFEFIRLLERIIATRKCINMNNAYDAINSFGNGVAYTETIPEIGDDHFTKRVIVPGTYVAVQFEKLCKRE
;
A
#
# COMPACT_ATOMS: atom_id res chain seq x y z
N MET A 1 -29.63 38.68 6.28
CA MET A 1 -28.15 38.66 6.40
C MET A 1 -27.61 37.87 7.60
N LEU A 2 -28.45 37.40 8.54
CA LEU A 2 -28.00 36.62 9.71
C LEU A 2 -27.68 35.13 9.40
N ASN A 3 -28.27 34.56 8.33
CA ASN A 3 -28.10 33.14 7.98
C ASN A 3 -26.77 32.79 7.27
N ILE A 4 -26.12 33.75 6.61
CA ILE A 4 -24.86 33.49 5.89
C ILE A 4 -23.68 33.48 6.87
N LEU A 5 -23.72 34.33 7.90
CA LEU A 5 -22.72 34.37 8.95
C LEU A 5 -22.74 33.11 9.83
N LEU A 6 -23.92 32.56 10.13
CA LEU A 6 -24.03 31.32 10.90
C LEU A 6 -23.49 30.10 10.15
N LEU A 7 -23.72 30.03 8.82
CA LEU A 7 -23.19 28.97 7.96
C LEU A 7 -21.66 29.05 7.85
N ALA A 8 -21.11 30.28 7.74
CA ALA A 8 -19.67 30.49 7.68
C ALA A 8 -18.97 30.11 9.00
N THR A 9 -19.58 30.38 10.16
CA THR A 9 -19.02 29.96 11.46
C THR A 9 -19.11 28.44 11.69
N LEU A 10 -20.13 27.77 11.16
CA LEU A 10 -20.25 26.31 11.22
C LEU A 10 -19.26 25.59 10.32
N LEU A 11 -18.88 26.17 9.17
CA LEU A 11 -17.86 25.63 8.27
C LEU A 11 -16.44 25.78 8.83
N VAL A 12 -16.16 26.83 9.60
CA VAL A 12 -14.84 27.01 10.26
C VAL A 12 -14.68 26.02 11.43
N LEU A 13 -15.75 25.74 12.18
CA LEU A 13 -15.72 24.76 13.28
C LEU A 13 -15.67 23.30 12.80
N ALA A 14 -16.06 23.02 11.56
CA ALA A 14 -15.92 21.70 10.94
C ALA A 14 -14.52 21.47 10.32
N ALA A 15 -13.72 22.53 10.14
CA ALA A 15 -12.35 22.43 9.63
C ALA A 15 -11.33 22.09 10.74
N ASP A 16 -11.68 22.28 12.01
CA ASP A 16 -10.80 22.05 13.17
C ASP A 16 -11.02 20.69 13.88
N VAL A 17 -11.78 19.78 13.26
CA VAL A 17 -11.84 18.36 13.70
C VAL A 17 -10.78 17.53 12.97
N ALA A 18 -9.55 18.06 12.90
CA ALA A 18 -8.37 17.24 12.65
C ALA A 18 -8.03 16.54 13.99
N PRO A 19 -7.83 15.20 14.00
CA PRO A 19 -7.51 14.50 15.23
C PRO A 19 -6.14 14.97 15.73
N SER A 20 -6.16 15.68 16.85
CA SER A 20 -5.02 16.00 17.71
C SER A 20 -4.28 14.72 18.11
N GLY A 21 -2.98 14.59 17.79
CA GLY A 21 -2.19 13.50 18.39
C GLY A 21 -0.88 13.06 17.74
N ALA A 22 -0.35 13.75 16.72
CA ALA A 22 1.03 13.56 16.28
C ALA A 22 1.57 14.93 15.93
N GLU A 23 2.82 15.24 16.28
CA GLU A 23 3.51 16.39 15.70
C GLU A 23 3.31 16.31 14.18
N ASP A 24 2.81 17.38 13.55
CA ASP A 24 2.54 17.42 12.10
C ASP A 24 3.85 17.15 11.35
N GLU A 25 4.15 15.87 11.10
CA GLU A 25 5.24 15.47 10.24
C GLU A 25 5.04 16.19 8.90
N PRO A 26 6.09 16.82 8.34
CA PRO A 26 5.95 17.50 7.07
C PRO A 26 5.34 16.56 6.03
N TYR A 27 4.42 17.08 5.22
CA TYR A 27 3.58 16.30 4.30
C TYR A 27 4.29 15.11 3.61
N PRO A 28 5.52 15.26 3.05
CA PRO A 28 6.25 14.14 2.45
C PRO A 28 6.55 12.98 3.40
N LEU A 29 6.94 13.27 4.65
CA LEU A 29 7.20 12.23 5.65
C LEU A 29 5.93 11.55 6.11
N ASN A 30 4.86 12.33 6.35
CA ASN A 30 3.57 11.76 6.71
C ASN A 30 3.08 10.78 5.62
N MET A 31 3.15 11.20 4.35
CA MET A 31 2.78 10.38 3.22
C MET A 31 3.59 9.06 3.20
N ILE A 32 4.92 9.12 3.31
CA ILE A 32 5.75 7.92 3.32
C ILE A 32 5.51 7.05 4.57
N SER A 33 5.32 7.66 5.74
CA SER A 33 5.05 6.95 7.00
C SER A 33 3.73 6.19 6.93
N HIS A 34 2.67 6.83 6.42
CA HIS A 34 1.37 6.21 6.17
C HIS A 34 1.53 4.98 5.26
N PHE A 35 2.23 5.14 4.14
CA PHE A 35 2.47 4.04 3.23
C PHE A 35 3.25 2.88 3.85
N MET A 36 4.32 3.16 4.58
CA MET A 36 5.10 2.13 5.27
C MET A 36 4.24 1.36 6.27
N ASN A 37 3.33 2.05 6.95
CA ASN A 37 2.36 1.41 7.85
C ASN A 37 1.37 0.53 7.06
N THR A 38 0.84 1.02 5.93
CA THR A 38 -0.11 0.26 5.09
C THR A 38 0.55 -0.98 4.49
N ILE A 39 1.77 -0.88 3.93
CA ILE A 39 2.51 -2.04 3.44
C ILE A 39 2.83 -3.03 4.57
N THR A 40 3.19 -2.54 5.76
CA THR A 40 3.42 -3.42 6.92
C THR A 40 2.16 -4.20 7.28
N ARG A 41 1.00 -3.54 7.27
CA ARG A 41 -0.31 -4.19 7.51
C ARG A 41 -0.63 -5.21 6.43
N GLN A 42 -0.51 -4.84 5.15
CA GLN A 42 -0.76 -5.76 4.04
C GLN A 42 0.12 -7.01 4.15
N ARG A 43 1.43 -6.82 4.36
CA ARG A 43 2.39 -7.92 4.55
C ARG A 43 1.98 -8.84 5.69
N ASN A 44 1.61 -8.28 6.85
CA ASN A 44 1.21 -9.06 8.01
C ASN A 44 -0.10 -9.82 7.78
N ILE A 45 -1.08 -9.20 7.13
CA ILE A 45 -2.33 -9.87 6.77
C ILE A 45 -2.06 -10.99 5.78
N MET A 46 -1.27 -10.76 4.73
CA MET A 46 -0.89 -11.80 3.78
C MET A 46 -0.18 -12.97 4.46
N VAL A 47 0.76 -12.69 5.38
CA VAL A 47 1.43 -13.74 6.18
C VAL A 47 0.44 -14.52 7.04
N CYS A 48 -0.55 -13.87 7.64
CA CYS A 48 -1.59 -14.60 8.37
C CYS A 48 -2.50 -15.42 7.43
N MET A 49 -2.92 -14.84 6.31
CA MET A 49 -3.77 -15.48 5.31
C MET A 49 -3.12 -16.76 4.76
N VAL A 50 -1.83 -16.75 4.42
CA VAL A 50 -1.12 -17.95 3.97
C VAL A 50 -1.02 -19.05 5.05
N ASN A 51 -1.18 -18.68 6.32
CA ASN A 51 -1.22 -19.62 7.46
C ASN A 51 -2.66 -19.89 7.95
N SER A 52 -3.67 -19.40 7.24
CA SER A 52 -5.08 -19.53 7.60
C SER A 52 -5.63 -20.93 7.26
N CYS A 53 -6.82 -21.23 7.76
CA CYS A 53 -7.51 -22.48 7.47
C CYS A 53 -8.36 -22.40 6.18
N ASP A 54 -8.16 -21.37 5.36
CA ASP A 54 -9.00 -21.15 4.18
C ASP A 54 -8.42 -21.83 2.93
N PRO A 55 -9.07 -22.86 2.36
CA PRO A 55 -8.63 -23.49 1.12
C PRO A 55 -8.64 -22.55 -0.09
N PHE A 56 -9.39 -21.44 -0.04
CA PHE A 56 -9.54 -20.49 -1.15
C PHE A 56 -8.79 -19.17 -0.92
N VAL A 57 -7.88 -19.13 0.06
CA VAL A 57 -7.15 -17.92 0.44
C VAL A 57 -6.44 -17.27 -0.76
N LEU A 58 -5.89 -18.10 -1.66
CA LEU A 58 -5.16 -17.62 -2.83
C LEU A 58 -6.08 -16.88 -3.82
N HIS A 59 -7.25 -17.44 -4.12
CA HIS A 59 -8.23 -16.80 -5.00
C HIS A 59 -8.70 -15.46 -4.42
N LYS A 60 -8.95 -15.43 -3.11
CA LYS A 60 -9.32 -14.20 -2.39
C LYS A 60 -8.25 -13.11 -2.49
N ILE A 61 -6.97 -13.48 -2.33
CA ILE A 61 -5.84 -12.56 -2.49
C ILE A 61 -5.82 -12.02 -3.92
N PHE A 62 -5.88 -12.89 -4.93
CA PHE A 62 -5.85 -12.48 -6.33
C PHE A 62 -7.02 -11.58 -6.73
N ASP A 63 -8.24 -11.89 -6.29
CA ASP A 63 -9.43 -11.06 -6.58
C ASP A 63 -9.29 -9.63 -6.02
N ILE A 64 -8.68 -9.48 -4.83
CA ILE A 64 -8.42 -8.17 -4.25
C ILE A 64 -7.35 -7.43 -5.05
N GLU A 65 -6.24 -8.10 -5.31
CA GLU A 65 -5.05 -7.55 -5.95
C GLU A 65 -5.34 -7.13 -7.41
N ASP A 66 -6.16 -7.87 -8.15
CA ASP A 66 -6.62 -7.47 -9.49
C ASP A 66 -7.51 -6.20 -9.43
N GLY A 67 -8.28 -6.03 -8.36
CA GLY A 67 -9.03 -4.79 -8.12
C GLY A 67 -8.15 -3.57 -7.80
N ILE A 68 -6.99 -3.80 -7.16
CA ILE A 68 -5.96 -2.77 -6.95
C ILE A 68 -5.37 -2.38 -8.30
N GLU A 69 -5.01 -3.37 -9.13
CA GLU A 69 -4.41 -3.12 -10.44
C GLU A 69 -5.29 -2.22 -11.31
N GLN A 70 -6.59 -2.52 -11.38
CA GLN A 70 -7.54 -1.70 -12.12
C GLN A 70 -7.56 -0.25 -11.59
N SER A 71 -7.53 -0.08 -10.27
CA SER A 71 -7.50 1.24 -9.64
C SER A 71 -6.21 2.00 -9.96
N VAL A 72 -5.07 1.30 -9.96
CA VAL A 72 -3.75 1.86 -10.27
C VAL A 72 -3.59 2.17 -11.75
N LYS A 73 -4.14 1.35 -12.66
CA LYS A 73 -4.08 1.58 -14.11
C LYS A 73 -5.07 2.63 -14.62
N THR A 74 -6.09 2.98 -13.84
CA THR A 74 -7.08 3.99 -14.25
C THR A 74 -6.43 5.36 -14.39
N LYS A 75 -6.35 5.88 -15.62
CA LYS A 75 -5.73 7.18 -15.91
C LYS A 75 -6.74 8.33 -15.85
N PRO A 76 -6.44 9.45 -15.16
CA PRO A 76 -7.23 10.66 -15.27
C PRO A 76 -6.99 11.36 -16.61
N ASN A 77 -7.84 12.34 -16.96
CA ASN A 77 -7.73 13.12 -18.20
C ASN A 77 -6.65 14.23 -18.15
N PHE A 78 -5.75 14.17 -17.17
CA PHE A 78 -4.66 15.14 -16.98
C PHE A 78 -3.34 14.41 -16.72
N PRO A 79 -2.18 15.05 -17.02
CA PRO A 79 -0.88 14.46 -16.69
C PRO A 79 -0.72 14.23 -15.18
N GLU A 80 -0.38 13.00 -14.79
CA GLU A 80 -0.16 12.65 -13.38
C GLU A 80 1.27 13.00 -12.95
N SER A 81 1.42 13.62 -11.78
CA SER A 81 2.72 13.77 -11.11
C SER A 81 3.09 12.51 -10.33
N ASN A 82 4.37 12.35 -9.98
CA ASN A 82 4.80 11.24 -9.12
C ASN A 82 4.10 11.25 -7.75
N GLU A 83 3.84 12.44 -7.21
CA GLU A 83 3.08 12.62 -5.96
C GLU A 83 1.63 12.12 -6.10
N PHE A 84 0.98 12.44 -7.23
CA PHE A 84 -0.37 11.94 -7.54
C PHE A 84 -0.37 10.41 -7.69
N MET A 85 0.56 9.86 -8.48
CA MET A 85 0.70 8.41 -8.67
C MET A 85 0.95 7.68 -7.36
N THR A 86 1.79 8.25 -6.50
CA THR A 86 2.08 7.73 -5.16
C THR A 86 0.80 7.71 -4.31
N THR A 87 0.07 8.82 -4.23
CA THR A 87 -1.19 8.92 -3.50
C THR A 87 -2.26 7.94 -4.00
N LYS A 88 -2.33 7.74 -5.33
CA LYS A 88 -3.24 6.79 -5.98
C LYS A 88 -2.98 5.35 -5.53
N VAL A 89 -1.71 4.93 -5.52
CA VAL A 89 -1.33 3.61 -4.99
C VAL A 89 -1.66 3.49 -3.51
N PHE A 90 -1.49 4.55 -2.73
CA PHE A 90 -1.75 4.50 -1.28
C PHE A 90 -3.23 4.26 -1.02
N ALA A 91 -4.10 4.99 -1.72
CA ALA A 91 -5.55 4.80 -1.63
C ALA A 91 -5.98 3.40 -2.09
N ALA A 92 -5.28 2.82 -3.08
CA ALA A 92 -5.54 1.47 -3.54
C ALA A 92 -5.10 0.41 -2.51
N LEU A 93 -3.94 0.60 -1.88
CA LEU A 93 -3.42 -0.27 -0.83
C LEU A 93 -4.25 -0.22 0.46
N ASP A 94 -4.73 0.95 0.87
CA ASP A 94 -5.60 1.06 2.05
C ASP A 94 -6.89 0.26 1.85
N LYS A 95 -7.50 0.36 0.66
CA LYS A 95 -8.67 -0.45 0.28
C LYS A 95 -8.34 -1.94 0.23
N ALA A 96 -7.13 -2.31 -0.21
CA ALA A 96 -6.69 -3.69 -0.23
C ALA A 96 -6.61 -4.28 1.17
N VAL A 97 -5.94 -3.57 2.08
CA VAL A 97 -5.82 -3.94 3.49
C VAL A 97 -7.20 -4.11 4.12
N GLU A 98 -8.11 -3.16 3.89
CA GLU A 98 -9.49 -3.25 4.38
C GLU A 98 -10.19 -4.51 3.87
N ARG A 99 -10.11 -4.79 2.56
CA ARG A 99 -10.74 -5.97 1.96
C ARG A 99 -10.13 -7.28 2.44
N LEU A 100 -8.81 -7.36 2.55
CA LEU A 100 -8.11 -8.55 3.04
C LEU A 100 -8.52 -8.85 4.49
N MET A 101 -8.64 -7.82 5.34
CA MET A 101 -9.12 -7.98 6.71
C MET A 101 -10.57 -8.46 6.81
N ILE A 102 -11.45 -7.99 5.92
CA ILE A 102 -12.84 -8.46 5.86
C ILE A 102 -12.91 -9.93 5.46
N LEU A 103 -12.03 -10.36 4.54
CA LEU A 103 -12.00 -11.73 4.03
C LEU A 103 -11.42 -12.73 5.03
N GLU A 104 -10.48 -12.32 5.88
CA GLU A 104 -9.94 -13.13 6.97
C GLU A 104 -9.87 -12.35 8.29
N PRO A 105 -10.99 -12.26 9.04
CA PRO A 105 -11.06 -11.51 10.30
C PRO A 105 -10.11 -12.01 11.39
N ASN A 106 -9.71 -13.29 11.33
CA ASN A 106 -8.72 -13.85 12.25
C ASN A 106 -7.35 -13.18 12.11
N CYS A 107 -7.06 -12.58 10.94
CA CYS A 107 -5.82 -11.86 10.68
C CYS A 107 -5.76 -10.44 11.26
N VAL A 108 -6.77 -10.04 12.05
CA VAL A 108 -6.62 -8.95 13.02
C VAL A 108 -5.49 -9.27 14.00
N ASP A 109 -5.38 -10.53 14.43
CA ASP A 109 -4.18 -11.05 15.06
C ASP A 109 -3.24 -11.60 13.99
N HIS A 110 -2.21 -10.84 13.66
CA HIS A 110 -1.21 -11.20 12.65
C HIS A 110 -0.38 -12.45 13.02
N THR A 111 -0.48 -12.93 14.27
CA THR A 111 0.20 -14.14 14.75
C THR A 111 -0.69 -15.38 14.69
N TYR A 112 -1.93 -15.24 14.19
CA TYR A 112 -2.83 -16.37 14.02
C TYR A 112 -2.22 -17.43 13.10
N ILE A 113 -2.24 -18.68 13.58
CA ILE A 113 -1.84 -19.87 12.83
C ILE A 113 -3.00 -20.86 12.91
N CYS A 114 -3.38 -21.41 11.77
CA CYS A 114 -4.44 -22.39 11.69
C CYS A 114 -4.10 -23.65 12.53
N PRO A 115 -4.96 -24.06 13.49
CA PRO A 115 -4.73 -25.28 14.28
C PRO A 115 -4.86 -26.57 13.45
N HIS A 116 -5.55 -26.49 12.31
CA HIS A 116 -5.76 -27.59 11.36
C HIS A 116 -5.40 -27.15 9.95
N PRO A 117 -4.10 -27.02 9.63
CA PRO A 117 -3.65 -26.42 8.38
C PRO A 117 -4.26 -27.13 7.19
N VAL A 118 -4.87 -26.34 6.30
CA VAL A 118 -5.38 -26.84 5.04
C VAL A 118 -4.20 -26.88 4.07
N SER A 119 -3.94 -28.05 3.47
CA SER A 119 -2.85 -28.23 2.52
C SER A 119 -3.22 -27.59 1.18
N ALA A 120 -3.10 -26.26 1.07
CA ALA A 120 -3.06 -25.55 -0.19
C ALA A 120 -1.59 -25.31 -0.55
N GLU A 121 -1.14 -25.83 -1.70
CA GLU A 121 0.17 -25.49 -2.24
C GLU A 121 0.09 -24.04 -2.74
N LEU A 122 0.83 -23.15 -2.07
CA LEU A 122 0.85 -21.73 -2.43
C LEU A 122 1.92 -21.48 -3.48
N PRO A 123 1.61 -20.71 -4.55
CA PRO A 123 2.59 -20.35 -5.57
C PRO A 123 3.76 -19.54 -4.99
N GLU A 124 4.95 -19.71 -5.58
CA GLU A 124 6.18 -19.06 -5.11
C GLU A 124 6.09 -17.52 -5.15
N GLU A 125 5.37 -16.96 -6.12
CA GLU A 125 5.21 -15.51 -6.30
C GLU A 125 4.58 -14.82 -5.09
N ILE A 126 3.75 -15.51 -4.31
CA ILE A 126 3.17 -14.96 -3.07
C ILE A 126 4.28 -14.71 -2.04
N PHE A 127 5.17 -15.68 -1.88
CA PHE A 127 6.30 -15.55 -0.97
C PHE A 127 7.32 -14.53 -1.46
N GLU A 128 7.57 -14.46 -2.78
CA GLU A 128 8.40 -13.42 -3.36
C GLU A 128 7.83 -12.02 -3.09
N PHE A 129 6.52 -11.84 -3.27
CA PHE A 129 5.86 -10.58 -2.99
C PHE A 129 5.94 -10.21 -1.50
N ILE A 130 5.68 -11.15 -0.58
CA ILE A 130 5.83 -10.92 0.87
C ILE A 130 7.26 -10.49 1.22
N ARG A 131 8.27 -11.17 0.67
CA ARG A 131 9.69 -10.82 0.88
C ARG A 131 10.01 -9.44 0.31
N LEU A 132 9.41 -9.08 -0.82
CA LEU A 132 9.59 -7.77 -1.45
C LEU A 132 9.04 -6.64 -0.56
N LEU A 133 7.83 -6.82 -0.01
CA LEU A 133 7.25 -5.87 0.95
C LEU A 133 8.16 -5.72 2.18
N GLU A 134 8.67 -6.83 2.71
CA GLU A 134 9.60 -6.83 3.85
C GLU A 134 10.90 -6.04 3.56
N ARG A 135 11.45 -6.20 2.35
CA ARG A 135 12.62 -5.40 1.92
C ARG A 135 12.33 -3.91 1.90
N ILE A 136 11.15 -3.49 1.41
CA ILE A 136 10.75 -2.08 1.42
C ILE A 136 10.59 -1.58 2.86
N ILE A 137 9.88 -2.32 3.71
CA ILE A 137 9.67 -1.97 5.13
C ILE A 137 10.99 -1.78 5.87
N ALA A 138 11.99 -2.63 5.63
CA ALA A 138 13.29 -2.60 6.31
C ALA A 138 14.06 -1.27 6.10
N THR A 139 13.73 -0.53 5.04
CA THR A 139 14.36 0.76 4.72
C THR A 139 13.70 1.96 5.40
N ARG A 140 12.58 1.76 6.13
CA ARG A 140 11.81 2.84 6.79
C ARG A 140 12.69 3.79 7.60
N LYS A 141 13.65 3.25 8.35
CA LYS A 141 14.55 4.02 9.23
C LYS A 141 15.49 4.98 8.50
N CYS A 142 15.66 4.80 7.18
CA CYS A 142 16.58 5.57 6.36
C CYS A 142 15.89 6.75 5.65
N ILE A 143 14.57 6.88 5.83
CA ILE A 143 13.80 7.94 5.18
C ILE A 143 13.61 9.07 6.18
N ASN A 144 14.05 10.25 5.79
CA ASN A 144 14.05 11.46 6.60
C ASN A 144 13.70 12.68 5.72
N MET A 145 13.63 13.86 6.33
CA MET A 145 13.22 15.08 5.61
C MET A 145 14.06 15.42 4.38
N ASN A 146 15.34 15.04 4.37
CA ASN A 146 16.24 15.37 3.28
C ASN A 146 16.03 14.49 2.04
N ASN A 147 15.41 13.32 2.21
CA ASN A 147 15.27 12.32 1.13
C ASN A 147 13.82 11.82 0.92
N ALA A 148 12.83 12.35 1.65
CA ALA A 148 11.43 11.96 1.51
C ALA A 148 10.89 12.15 0.08
N TYR A 149 11.26 13.22 -0.62
CA TYR A 149 10.86 13.42 -2.02
C TYR A 149 11.50 12.42 -2.99
N ASP A 150 12.74 11.95 -2.73
CA ASP A 150 13.36 10.88 -3.52
C ASP A 150 12.60 9.56 -3.34
N ALA A 151 12.11 9.29 -2.12
CA ALA A 151 11.27 8.14 -1.82
C ALA A 151 9.93 8.22 -2.57
N ILE A 152 9.25 9.38 -2.55
CA ILE A 152 8.01 9.63 -3.28
C ILE A 152 8.22 9.45 -4.80
N ASN A 153 9.30 10.02 -5.34
CA ASN A 153 9.61 9.89 -6.76
C ASN A 153 9.88 8.44 -7.16
N SER A 154 10.54 7.68 -6.30
CA SER A 154 10.80 6.26 -6.53
C SER A 154 9.49 5.45 -6.58
N PHE A 155 8.51 5.77 -5.73
CA PHE A 155 7.17 5.19 -5.83
C PHE A 155 6.47 5.58 -7.12
N GLY A 156 6.36 6.87 -7.42
CA GLY A 156 5.72 7.36 -8.64
C GLY A 156 6.28 6.70 -9.90
N ASN A 157 7.60 6.56 -9.98
CA ASN A 157 8.27 5.83 -11.07
C ASN A 157 7.91 4.33 -11.10
N GLY A 158 7.78 3.68 -9.94
CA GLY A 158 7.30 2.31 -9.84
C GLY A 158 5.86 2.14 -10.32
N VAL A 159 4.98 3.11 -10.01
CA VAL A 159 3.60 3.15 -10.52
C VAL A 159 3.60 3.30 -12.03
N ALA A 160 4.34 4.29 -12.55
CA ALA A 160 4.46 4.51 -13.99
C ALA A 160 4.97 3.26 -14.71
N TYR A 161 5.92 2.53 -14.12
CA TYR A 161 6.38 1.25 -14.66
C TYR A 161 5.22 0.23 -14.69
N THR A 162 4.49 0.06 -13.59
CA THR A 162 3.36 -0.88 -13.48
C THR A 162 2.28 -0.62 -14.53
N GLU A 163 1.96 0.66 -14.78
CA GLU A 163 0.96 1.06 -15.77
C GLU A 163 1.38 0.75 -17.22
N THR A 164 2.68 0.55 -17.48
CA THR A 164 3.20 0.18 -18.80
C THR A 164 3.32 -1.33 -19.03
N ILE A 165 3.18 -2.14 -17.97
CA ILE A 165 3.25 -3.60 -18.09
C ILE A 165 1.93 -4.10 -18.71
N PRO A 166 1.98 -4.74 -19.90
CA PRO A 166 0.78 -5.32 -20.49
C PRO A 166 0.28 -6.48 -19.62
N GLU A 167 -1.05 -6.67 -19.59
CA GLU A 167 -1.62 -7.91 -19.06
C GLU A 167 -1.25 -9.06 -20.01
N ILE A 168 -0.50 -10.03 -19.51
CA ILE A 168 -0.06 -11.20 -20.26
C ILE A 168 -0.77 -12.42 -19.71
N GLY A 169 -1.73 -12.96 -20.47
CA GLY A 169 -2.43 -14.20 -20.14
C GLY A 169 -3.12 -14.18 -18.78
N ASP A 170 -3.02 -15.29 -18.05
CA ASP A 170 -3.62 -15.48 -16.72
C ASP A 170 -2.69 -15.04 -15.56
N ASP A 171 -1.73 -14.15 -15.82
CA ASP A 171 -0.88 -13.62 -14.76
C ASP A 171 -1.72 -12.83 -13.74
N HIS A 172 -1.38 -12.93 -12.45
CA HIS A 172 -2.01 -12.14 -11.39
C HIS A 172 -1.22 -10.86 -11.10
N PHE A 173 -1.89 -9.85 -10.51
CA PHE A 173 -1.24 -8.58 -10.17
C PHE A 173 0.04 -8.76 -9.35
N THR A 174 0.04 -9.65 -8.35
CA THR A 174 1.21 -9.93 -7.48
C THR A 174 2.45 -10.28 -8.28
N LYS A 175 2.31 -11.05 -9.36
CA LYS A 175 3.41 -11.39 -10.28
C LYS A 175 3.87 -10.19 -11.11
N ARG A 176 2.93 -9.37 -11.59
CA ARG A 176 3.24 -8.18 -12.40
C ARG A 176 3.95 -7.09 -11.61
N VAL A 177 3.69 -6.97 -10.31
CA VAL A 177 4.31 -5.93 -9.46
C VAL A 177 5.67 -6.30 -8.87
N ILE A 178 6.14 -7.55 -9.03
CA ILE A 178 7.48 -7.96 -8.55
C ILE A 178 8.58 -7.06 -9.12
N VAL A 179 8.56 -6.80 -10.43
CA VAL A 179 9.60 -5.98 -11.11
C VAL A 179 9.51 -4.51 -10.69
N PRO A 180 8.36 -3.82 -10.78
CA PRO A 180 8.20 -2.46 -10.26
C PRO A 180 8.55 -2.33 -8.78
N GLY A 181 8.09 -3.25 -7.94
CA GLY A 181 8.37 -3.22 -6.51
C GLY A 181 9.85 -3.48 -6.22
N THR A 182 10.53 -4.32 -7.00
CA THR A 182 11.99 -4.51 -6.89
C THR A 182 12.74 -3.24 -7.21
N TYR A 183 12.31 -2.49 -8.24
CA TYR A 183 12.89 -1.17 -8.52
C TYR A 183 12.75 -0.25 -7.31
N VAL A 184 11.56 -0.15 -6.72
CA VAL A 184 11.29 0.66 -5.53
C VAL A 184 12.19 0.24 -4.36
N ALA A 185 12.25 -1.06 -4.05
CA ALA A 185 13.10 -1.59 -2.99
C ALA A 185 14.57 -1.20 -3.19
N VAL A 186 15.09 -1.34 -4.42
CA VAL A 186 16.47 -0.95 -4.74
C VAL A 186 16.70 0.56 -4.59
N GLN A 187 15.74 1.41 -4.97
CA GLN A 187 15.89 2.85 -4.75
C GLN A 187 15.88 3.21 -3.26
N PHE A 188 15.04 2.54 -2.48
CA PHE A 188 14.93 2.75 -1.04
C PHE A 188 16.20 2.29 -0.32
N GLU A 189 16.75 1.14 -0.69
CA GLU A 189 18.05 0.67 -0.21
C GLU A 189 19.20 1.65 -0.53
N LYS A 190 19.11 2.41 -1.63
CA LYS A 190 20.10 3.46 -1.92
C LYS A 190 19.96 4.66 -0.99
N LEU A 191 18.76 4.98 -0.50
CA LEU A 191 18.57 6.04 0.48
C LEU A 191 19.32 5.71 1.78
N CYS A 192 19.28 4.45 2.21
CA CYS A 192 20.05 3.96 3.36
C CYS A 192 21.58 4.02 3.19
N LYS A 193 22.10 4.06 1.97
CA LYS A 193 23.55 4.10 1.70
C LYS A 193 24.10 5.54 1.65
N ARG A 194 23.23 6.54 1.72
CA ARG A 194 23.58 7.97 1.68
C ARG A 194 23.63 8.62 3.07
N GLU A 195 23.17 7.89 4.10
CA GLU A 195 23.29 8.26 5.52
C GLU A 195 24.68 7.86 6.07
#